data_AF-A0A930EE59-F1
#
_entry.id   AF-A0A930EE59-F1
#
_cell.length_a   1.000
_cell.length_b   1.000
_cell.length_c   1.000
_cell.angle_alpha   90.00
_cell.angle_beta   90.00
_cell.angle_gamma   90.00
#
_symmetry.space_group_name_H-M   'P 1'
#
loop_
_entity.id
_entity.type
_entity.pdbx_description
1 polymer ?
#
loop_
_entity_poly.entity_id
_entity_poly.type
_entity_poly.pdbx_seq_one_letter_code
_entity_poly.pdbx_strand_id
1 'polypeptide(L)'
;MASFSSFLKRKDIIISGKRYGIDALGAMAQGLFCSLLIGTIINTIGVQLHISALSQTIATIGGIKYTVGGLAMAMGGPAMACAIGYALAAPPLVLFSLITVGFASNALGGAGGPLAVLFVAIIAAECGKAVSKETKVDILVTPSVTIGIGIALSWLIAPALGNAAMKMGDIIMWATELQPLLMGIIVAVVVGIALTLPISSAAICAALGLTGLAGGAALAGCCAQMVGFAVASYEDNGVGGLVSQGVGTSMLQMGNIVRNPRIWIAPTLASAVTGPIATCVFHLKMNGPAIASGMGTCGLVGPLGVY
;
A
#
# COMPACT_ATOMS: atom_id res chain seq x y z
N MET A 1 -11.15 14.55 35.04
CA MET A 1 -10.89 14.62 33.58
C MET A 1 -9.64 15.43 33.19
N ALA A 2 -9.22 16.46 33.94
CA ALA A 2 -8.02 17.24 33.61
C ALA A 2 -6.70 16.44 33.62
N SER A 3 -6.53 15.46 34.53
CA SER A 3 -5.31 14.64 34.63
C SER A 3 -5.05 13.77 33.39
N PHE A 4 -6.07 13.10 32.85
CA PHE A 4 -5.93 12.24 31.67
C PHE A 4 -5.68 13.03 30.39
N SER A 5 -6.37 14.16 30.18
CA SER A 5 -6.13 15.02 29.02
C SER A 5 -4.72 15.65 29.05
N SER A 6 -4.24 16.05 30.22
CA SER A 6 -2.87 16.54 30.40
C SER A 6 -1.82 15.46 30.15
N PHE A 7 -2.09 14.21 30.54
CA PHE A 7 -1.22 13.07 30.24
C PHE A 7 -1.11 12.82 28.73
N LEU A 8 -2.24 12.78 28.01
CA LEU A 8 -2.25 12.60 26.56
C LEU A 8 -1.50 13.73 25.84
N LYS A 9 -1.68 14.99 26.25
CA LYS A 9 -0.91 16.12 25.71
C LYS A 9 0.59 16.00 25.99
N ARG A 10 0.99 15.58 27.19
CA ARG A 10 2.41 15.36 27.55
C ARG A 10 3.06 14.27 26.69
N LYS A 11 2.28 13.26 26.28
CA LYS A 11 2.73 12.14 25.44
C LYS A 11 2.55 12.37 23.93
N ASP A 12 2.09 13.55 23.53
CA ASP A 12 1.72 13.89 22.15
C ASP A 12 0.74 12.89 21.50
N ILE A 13 -0.21 12.41 22.30
CA ILE A 13 -1.30 11.53 21.87
C ILE A 13 -2.49 12.43 21.54
N ILE A 14 -2.70 12.70 20.25
CA ILE A 14 -3.79 13.54 19.76
C ILE A 14 -4.68 12.70 18.87
N ILE A 15 -5.80 12.24 19.43
CA ILE A 15 -6.84 11.52 18.68
C ILE A 15 -7.56 12.55 17.81
N SER A 16 -7.19 12.59 16.54
CA SER A 16 -7.79 13.49 15.55
C SER A 16 -7.88 12.82 14.19
N GLY A 17 -9.00 13.00 13.50
CA GLY A 17 -9.19 12.52 12.13
C GLY A 17 -8.14 13.06 11.16
N LYS A 18 -7.60 14.27 11.41
CA LYS A 18 -6.46 14.79 10.65
C LYS A 18 -5.20 13.96 10.89
N ARG A 19 -4.85 13.69 12.15
CA ARG A 19 -3.59 13.03 12.49
C ARG A 19 -3.55 11.56 12.06
N TYR A 20 -4.67 10.84 12.25
CA TYR A 20 -4.75 9.42 11.88
C TYR A 20 -5.22 9.19 10.45
N GLY A 21 -6.16 10.01 9.96
CA GLY A 21 -6.78 9.84 8.64
C GLY A 21 -6.10 10.61 7.50
N ILE A 22 -5.24 11.59 7.79
CA ILE A 22 -4.55 12.36 6.75
C ILE A 22 -3.04 12.22 6.93
N ASP A 23 -2.52 12.59 8.11
CA ASP A 23 -1.06 12.65 8.32
C ASP A 23 -0.43 11.24 8.34
N ALA A 24 -1.00 10.31 9.11
CA ALA A 24 -0.52 8.92 9.15
C ALA A 24 -0.72 8.18 7.80
N LEU A 25 -1.87 8.36 7.16
CA LEU A 25 -2.15 7.79 5.83
C LEU A 25 -1.18 8.32 4.76
N GLY A 26 -0.91 9.63 4.75
CA GLY A 26 0.04 10.25 3.84
C GLY A 26 1.48 9.79 4.08
N ALA A 27 1.91 9.69 5.35
CA ALA A 27 3.24 9.20 5.70
C ALA A 27 3.42 7.71 5.35
N MET A 28 2.39 6.88 5.54
CA MET A 28 2.42 5.48 5.12
C MET A 28 2.67 5.35 3.61
N ALA A 29 2.02 6.18 2.78
CA ALA A 29 2.24 6.17 1.33
C ALA A 29 3.71 6.48 0.96
N GLN A 30 4.36 7.38 1.69
CA GLN A 30 5.80 7.65 1.54
C GLN A 30 6.64 6.42 1.96
N GLY A 31 6.30 5.78 3.09
CA GLY A 31 6.96 4.56 3.54
C GLY A 31 6.84 3.43 2.51
N LEU A 32 5.66 3.25 1.91
CA LEU A 32 5.41 2.28 0.83
C LEU A 32 6.24 2.62 -0.42
N PHE A 33 6.33 3.90 -0.77
CA PHE A 33 7.09 4.37 -1.93
C PHE A 33 8.58 4.03 -1.77
N CYS A 34 9.19 4.41 -0.64
CA CYS A 34 10.62 4.19 -0.39
C CYS A 34 11.04 2.71 -0.29
N SER A 35 10.09 1.79 -0.17
CA SER A 35 10.35 0.36 0.06
C SER A 35 9.78 -0.51 -1.05
N LEU A 36 8.47 -0.81 -1.00
CA LEU A 36 7.81 -1.73 -1.91
C LEU A 36 7.89 -1.27 -3.36
N LEU A 37 7.63 0.01 -3.64
CA LEU A 37 7.62 0.52 -5.02
C LEU A 37 9.03 0.55 -5.62
N ILE A 38 10.01 1.12 -4.91
CA ILE A 38 11.40 1.11 -5.36
C ILE A 38 11.91 -0.33 -5.53
N GLY A 39 11.59 -1.23 -4.59
CA GLY A 39 11.96 -2.64 -4.71
C GLY A 39 11.35 -3.34 -5.93
N THR A 40 10.08 -3.03 -6.24
CA THR A 40 9.42 -3.59 -7.43
C THR A 40 10.04 -3.04 -8.72
N ILE A 41 10.34 -1.74 -8.77
CA ILE A 41 11.04 -1.10 -9.91
C ILE A 41 12.39 -1.76 -10.15
N ILE A 42 13.20 -1.93 -9.10
CA ILE A 42 14.52 -2.57 -9.19
C ILE A 42 14.39 -3.99 -9.75
N ASN A 43 13.41 -4.76 -9.27
CA ASN A 43 13.14 -6.11 -9.78
C ASN A 43 12.72 -6.09 -11.26
N THR A 44 11.81 -5.19 -11.65
CA THR A 44 11.37 -5.08 -13.04
C THR A 44 12.53 -4.72 -13.97
N ILE A 45 13.37 -3.75 -13.60
CA ILE A 45 14.58 -3.39 -14.37
C ILE A 45 15.53 -4.58 -14.47
N GLY A 46 15.79 -5.29 -13.37
CA GLY A 46 16.67 -6.46 -13.36
C GLY A 46 16.20 -7.57 -14.30
N VAL A 47 14.89 -7.85 -14.31
CA VAL A 47 14.29 -8.88 -15.17
C VAL A 47 14.28 -8.44 -16.64
N GLN A 48 13.88 -7.21 -16.94
CA GLN A 48 13.70 -6.76 -18.32
C GLN A 48 14.99 -6.41 -19.05
N LEU A 49 15.97 -5.84 -18.33
CA LEU A 49 17.28 -5.54 -18.90
C LEU A 49 18.25 -6.73 -18.81
N HIS A 50 17.78 -7.89 -18.31
CA HIS A 50 18.58 -9.09 -18.09
C HIS A 50 19.87 -8.82 -17.28
N ILE A 51 19.80 -7.91 -16.29
CA ILE A 51 20.95 -7.55 -15.46
C ILE A 51 21.09 -8.59 -14.36
N SER A 52 22.01 -9.54 -14.56
CA SER A 52 22.27 -10.64 -13.61
C SER A 52 22.54 -10.17 -12.18
N ALA A 53 23.22 -9.03 -11.99
CA ALA A 53 23.53 -8.51 -10.66
C ALA A 53 22.28 -8.11 -9.84
N LEU A 54 21.19 -7.69 -10.49
CA LEU A 54 19.95 -7.28 -9.83
C LEU A 54 18.98 -8.46 -9.63
N SER A 55 19.04 -9.43 -10.53
CA SER A 55 18.17 -10.63 -10.55
C SER A 55 18.76 -11.81 -9.76
N GLN A 56 20.03 -11.73 -9.37
CA GLN A 56 20.68 -12.74 -8.53
C GLN A 56 20.17 -12.69 -7.09
N THR A 57 20.14 -13.87 -6.47
CA THR A 57 19.87 -14.00 -5.04
C THR A 57 21.06 -13.47 -4.26
N ILE A 58 20.85 -12.42 -3.48
CA ILE A 58 21.87 -11.80 -2.62
C ILE A 58 21.83 -12.31 -1.19
N ALA A 59 20.66 -12.75 -0.71
CA ALA A 59 20.49 -13.26 0.63
C ALA A 59 19.42 -14.36 0.67
N THR A 60 19.59 -15.34 1.56
CA THR A 60 18.56 -16.34 1.85
C THR A 60 18.23 -16.26 3.33
N ILE A 61 16.99 -15.92 3.67
CA ILE A 61 16.51 -15.77 5.05
C ILE A 61 15.35 -16.74 5.24
N GLY A 62 15.49 -17.68 6.19
CA GLY A 62 14.43 -18.66 6.46
C GLY A 62 14.04 -19.52 5.25
N GLY A 63 14.98 -19.81 4.35
CA GLY A 63 14.74 -20.59 3.12
C GLY A 63 14.16 -19.77 1.95
N ILE A 64 13.83 -18.49 2.16
CA ILE A 64 13.35 -17.60 1.10
C ILE A 64 14.54 -16.87 0.49
N LYS A 65 14.68 -16.96 -0.83
CA LYS A 65 15.71 -16.27 -1.62
C LYS A 65 15.28 -14.84 -1.91
N TYR A 66 16.13 -13.88 -1.61
CA TYR A 66 15.88 -12.46 -1.86
C TYR A 66 16.86 -11.91 -2.90
N THR A 67 16.31 -11.19 -3.87
CA THR A 67 17.05 -10.28 -4.78
C THR A 67 17.21 -8.91 -4.12
N VAL A 68 17.95 -7.99 -4.77
CA VAL A 68 18.05 -6.59 -4.32
C VAL A 68 16.66 -5.96 -4.16
N GLY A 69 15.82 -6.09 -5.19
CA GLY A 69 14.45 -5.59 -5.14
C GLY A 69 13.58 -6.37 -4.15
N GLY A 70 13.78 -7.69 -4.04
CA GLY A 70 13.05 -8.55 -3.10
C GLY A 70 13.27 -8.16 -1.64
N LEU A 71 14.50 -7.79 -1.24
CA LEU A 71 14.76 -7.28 0.11
C LEU A 71 14.03 -5.94 0.35
N ALA A 72 14.09 -5.02 -0.60
CA ALA A 72 13.40 -3.73 -0.48
C ALA A 72 11.87 -3.92 -0.35
N MET A 73 11.30 -4.86 -1.12
CA MET A 73 9.88 -5.22 -1.02
C MET A 73 9.51 -5.83 0.33
N ALA A 74 10.35 -6.70 0.88
CA ALA A 74 10.14 -7.30 2.21
C ALA A 74 10.09 -6.26 3.34
N MET A 75 10.79 -5.13 3.15
CA MET A 75 10.79 -4.00 4.08
C MET A 75 9.58 -3.08 3.94
N GLY A 76 8.60 -3.40 3.08
CA GLY A 76 7.37 -2.64 2.88
C GLY A 76 6.60 -2.36 4.18
N GLY A 77 6.22 -3.41 4.91
CA GLY A 77 5.55 -3.33 6.21
C GLY A 77 6.31 -2.48 7.24
N PRO A 78 7.59 -2.80 7.50
CA PRO A 78 8.44 -2.01 8.38
C PRO A 78 8.53 -0.52 8.03
N ALA A 79 8.75 -0.19 6.75
CA ALA A 79 8.90 1.19 6.30
C ALA A 79 7.60 1.98 6.48
N MET A 80 6.45 1.36 6.18
CA MET A 80 5.13 1.95 6.43
C MET A 80 4.92 2.24 7.92
N ALA A 81 5.15 1.27 8.81
CA ALA A 81 4.95 1.45 10.25
C ALA A 81 5.91 2.50 10.84
N CYS A 82 7.16 2.54 10.38
CA CYS A 82 8.14 3.55 10.76
C CYS A 82 7.69 4.95 10.33
N ALA A 83 7.21 5.11 9.09
CA ALA A 83 6.72 6.39 8.58
C ALA A 83 5.46 6.87 9.32
N ILE A 84 4.54 5.96 9.65
CA ILE A 84 3.37 6.24 10.50
C ILE A 84 3.84 6.71 11.89
N GLY A 85 4.75 5.97 12.52
CA GLY A 85 5.32 6.34 13.83
C GLY A 85 5.99 7.71 13.82
N TYR A 86 6.70 8.04 12.75
CA TYR A 86 7.31 9.36 12.55
C TYR A 86 6.25 10.47 12.48
N ALA A 87 5.19 10.29 11.68
CA ALA A 87 4.07 11.24 11.61
C ALA A 87 3.33 11.40 12.95
N LEU A 88 3.30 10.34 13.76
CA LEU A 88 2.76 10.36 15.12
C LEU A 88 3.74 10.93 16.16
N ALA A 89 4.91 11.44 15.74
CA ALA A 89 5.97 11.93 16.61
C ALA A 89 6.37 10.91 17.70
N ALA A 90 6.38 9.63 17.34
CA ALA A 90 6.75 8.56 18.26
C ALA A 90 8.22 8.71 18.71
N PRO A 91 8.53 8.50 20.00
CA PRO A 91 9.89 8.56 20.49
C PRO A 91 10.74 7.43 19.86
N PRO A 92 12.07 7.57 19.83
CA PRO A 92 12.94 6.66 19.07
C PRO A 92 12.74 5.18 19.38
N LEU A 93 12.61 4.81 20.67
CA LEU A 93 12.39 3.41 21.06
C LEU A 93 11.09 2.82 20.52
N VAL A 94 10.02 3.61 20.48
CA VAL A 94 8.72 3.19 19.92
C VAL A 94 8.85 3.08 18.40
N LEU A 95 9.47 4.07 17.75
CA LEU A 95 9.66 4.11 16.32
C LEU A 95 10.47 2.91 15.79
N PHE A 96 11.56 2.55 16.46
CA PHE A 96 12.34 1.35 16.11
C PHE A 96 11.57 0.05 16.36
N SER A 97 10.75 0.02 17.41
CA SER A 97 9.92 -1.15 17.73
C SER A 97 8.79 -1.36 16.72
N LEU A 98 8.27 -0.29 16.12
CA LEU A 98 7.23 -0.35 15.09
C LEU A 98 7.70 -1.06 13.81
N ILE A 99 9.00 -1.17 13.56
CA ILE A 99 9.57 -1.91 12.42
C ILE A 99 9.10 -3.37 12.48
N THR A 100 9.23 -4.02 13.64
CA THR A 100 8.79 -5.41 13.86
C THR A 100 7.28 -5.54 13.77
N VAL A 101 6.54 -4.58 14.34
CA VAL A 101 5.08 -4.55 14.27
C VAL A 101 4.59 -4.44 12.82
N GLY A 102 5.18 -3.54 12.04
CA GLY A 102 4.87 -3.35 10.63
C GLY A 102 5.14 -4.59 9.79
N PHE A 103 6.25 -5.28 10.03
CA PHE A 103 6.53 -6.56 9.38
C PHE A 103 5.45 -7.60 9.67
N ALA A 104 5.13 -7.81 10.96
CA ALA A 104 4.13 -8.78 11.38
C ALA A 104 2.74 -8.45 10.84
N SER A 105 2.29 -7.20 10.96
CA SER A 105 0.99 -6.75 10.45
C SER A 105 0.85 -6.91 8.94
N ASN A 106 1.89 -6.56 8.17
CA ASN A 106 1.85 -6.68 6.73
C ASN A 106 1.84 -8.16 6.29
N ALA A 107 2.68 -8.99 6.92
CA ALA A 107 2.78 -10.41 6.61
C ALA A 107 1.48 -11.17 6.94
N LEU A 108 0.89 -10.90 8.11
CA LEU A 108 -0.36 -11.53 8.55
C LEU A 108 -1.59 -11.00 7.81
N GLY A 109 -1.52 -9.77 7.28
CA GLY A 109 -2.63 -9.12 6.58
C GLY A 109 -2.75 -9.48 5.10
N GLY A 110 -1.70 -10.03 4.47
CA GLY A 110 -1.72 -10.41 3.05
C GLY A 110 -2.19 -9.27 2.14
N ALA A 111 -3.30 -9.49 1.43
CA ALA A 111 -3.93 -8.47 0.55
C ALA A 111 -4.35 -7.18 1.29
N GLY A 112 -4.74 -7.30 2.57
CA GLY A 112 -5.08 -6.19 3.45
C GLY A 112 -3.88 -5.66 4.26
N GLY A 113 -2.66 -6.07 3.94
CA GLY A 113 -1.43 -5.76 4.70
C GLY A 113 -1.25 -4.27 5.01
N PRO A 114 -1.25 -3.36 4.03
CA PRO A 114 -1.08 -1.92 4.29
C PRO A 114 -2.14 -1.35 5.25
N LEU A 115 -3.41 -1.76 5.09
CA LEU A 115 -4.49 -1.36 6.00
C LEU A 115 -4.27 -1.87 7.43
N ALA A 116 -3.82 -3.13 7.57
CA ALA A 116 -3.50 -3.71 8.85
C ALA A 116 -2.34 -2.97 9.52
N VAL A 117 -1.29 -2.65 8.76
CA VAL A 117 -0.15 -1.86 9.24
C VAL A 117 -0.62 -0.50 9.74
N LEU A 118 -1.50 0.19 9.03
CA LEU A 118 -2.03 1.49 9.45
C LEU A 118 -2.65 1.42 10.85
N PHE A 119 -3.66 0.55 11.04
CA PHE A 119 -4.38 0.47 12.31
C PHE A 119 -3.50 -0.03 13.45
N VAL A 120 -2.75 -1.10 13.21
CA VAL A 120 -1.93 -1.72 14.25
C VAL A 120 -0.76 -0.80 14.63
N ALA A 121 -0.10 -0.16 13.67
CA ALA A 121 1.00 0.76 13.96
C ALA A 121 0.51 2.00 14.74
N ILE A 122 -0.66 2.56 14.43
CA ILE A 122 -1.23 3.67 15.21
C ILE A 122 -1.44 3.23 16.66
N ILE A 123 -2.15 2.13 16.88
CA ILE A 123 -2.46 1.67 18.25
C ILE A 123 -1.19 1.31 19.01
N ALA A 124 -0.27 0.56 18.40
CA ALA A 124 1.01 0.20 19.00
C ALA A 124 1.87 1.44 19.31
N ALA A 125 1.88 2.44 18.43
CA ALA A 125 2.62 3.69 18.64
C ALA A 125 2.05 4.49 19.82
N GLU A 126 0.73 4.59 19.95
CA GLU A 126 0.10 5.31 21.07
C GLU A 126 0.32 4.59 22.40
N CYS A 127 0.18 3.26 22.42
CA CYS A 127 0.51 2.46 23.61
C CYS A 127 1.98 2.57 24.00
N GLY A 128 2.89 2.51 23.02
CA GLY A 128 4.33 2.70 23.23
C GLY A 128 4.66 4.10 23.76
N LYS A 129 4.04 5.14 23.19
CA LYS A 129 4.17 6.53 23.66
C LYS A 129 3.71 6.68 25.12
N ALA A 130 2.60 6.03 25.49
CA ALA A 130 2.08 6.10 26.84
C ALA A 130 3.08 5.57 27.88
N VAL A 131 3.84 4.53 27.56
CA VAL A 131 4.80 3.89 28.48
C VAL A 131 6.20 4.49 28.40
N SER A 132 6.54 5.11 27.26
CA SER A 132 7.87 5.69 27.05
C SER A 132 8.24 6.75 28.07
N LYS A 133 9.43 6.59 28.67
CA LYS A 133 10.03 7.47 29.70
C LYS A 133 9.27 7.51 31.04
N GLU A 134 8.42 6.52 31.33
CA GLU A 134 7.75 6.41 32.63
C GLU A 134 8.52 5.53 33.64
N THR A 135 9.45 4.70 33.18
CA THR A 135 10.18 3.76 34.04
C THR A 135 11.70 3.92 33.91
N LYS A 136 12.44 3.53 34.96
CA LYS A 136 13.92 3.51 34.94
C LYS A 136 14.49 2.47 33.95
N VAL A 137 13.66 1.49 33.57
CA VAL A 137 13.97 0.42 32.61
C VAL A 137 13.28 0.64 31.26
N ASP A 138 13.09 1.91 30.88
CA ASP A 138 12.39 2.32 29.66
C ASP A 138 12.88 1.62 28.39
N ILE A 139 14.20 1.38 28.31
CA ILE A 139 14.85 0.70 27.19
C ILE A 139 14.35 -0.73 26.96
N LEU A 140 13.87 -1.41 28.02
CA LEU A 140 13.29 -2.75 27.93
C LEU A 140 11.77 -2.68 27.84
N VAL A 141 11.14 -1.86 28.68
CA VAL A 141 9.68 -1.83 28.82
C VAL A 141 9.02 -1.27 27.57
N THR A 142 9.52 -0.15 27.03
CA THR A 142 8.88 0.52 25.88
C THR A 142 8.88 -0.34 24.63
N PRO A 143 10.00 -0.97 24.23
CA PRO A 143 9.98 -1.93 23.13
C PRO A 143 9.10 -3.14 23.41
N SER A 144 9.17 -3.72 24.61
CA SER A 144 8.38 -4.92 24.96
C SER A 144 6.88 -4.66 24.86
N VAL A 145 6.40 -3.51 25.35
CA VAL A 145 4.99 -3.13 25.26
C VAL A 145 4.59 -2.83 23.83
N THR A 146 5.40 -2.07 23.09
CA THR A 146 5.09 -1.69 21.70
C THR A 146 5.01 -2.93 20.81
N ILE A 147 6.00 -3.82 20.89
CA ILE A 147 6.06 -5.07 20.12
C ILE A 147 4.97 -6.04 20.60
N GLY A 148 4.81 -6.23 21.91
CA GLY A 148 3.83 -7.16 22.46
C GLY A 148 2.39 -6.82 22.06
N ILE A 149 2.00 -5.55 22.23
CA ILE A 149 0.67 -5.07 21.81
C ILE A 149 0.55 -5.12 20.28
N GLY A 150 1.58 -4.67 19.56
CA GLY A 150 1.57 -4.65 18.10
C GLY A 150 1.43 -6.05 17.48
N ILE A 151 2.15 -7.06 17.98
CA ILE A 151 2.04 -8.44 17.49
C ILE A 151 0.69 -9.04 17.88
N ALA A 152 0.21 -8.84 19.11
CA ALA A 152 -1.08 -9.34 19.54
C ALA A 152 -2.22 -8.79 18.67
N LEU A 153 -2.19 -7.49 18.39
CA LEU A 153 -3.17 -6.85 17.50
C LEU A 153 -2.98 -7.26 16.04
N SER A 154 -1.75 -7.48 15.58
CA SER A 154 -1.49 -8.01 14.23
C SER A 154 -2.18 -9.38 14.06
N TRP A 155 -2.07 -10.26 15.05
CA TRP A 155 -2.69 -11.58 14.99
C TRP A 155 -4.22 -11.52 15.03
N LEU A 156 -4.79 -10.55 15.74
CA LEU A 156 -6.24 -10.42 15.89
C LEU A 156 -6.92 -9.67 14.72
N ILE A 157 -6.27 -8.63 14.19
CA ILE A 157 -6.87 -7.71 13.22
C ILE A 157 -6.42 -8.00 11.79
N ALA A 158 -5.13 -8.31 11.57
CA ALA A 158 -4.59 -8.39 10.22
C ALA A 158 -5.23 -9.51 9.38
N PRO A 159 -5.44 -10.74 9.88
CA PRO A 159 -6.10 -11.80 9.11
C PRO A 159 -7.54 -11.44 8.73
N ALA A 160 -8.27 -10.78 9.63
CA ALA A 160 -9.64 -10.35 9.36
C ALA A 160 -9.69 -9.31 8.23
N LEU A 161 -8.75 -8.35 8.22
CA LEU A 161 -8.62 -7.37 7.14
C LEU A 161 -8.17 -8.01 5.82
N GLY A 162 -7.26 -8.99 5.88
CA GLY A 162 -6.85 -9.76 4.70
C GLY A 162 -8.03 -10.51 4.07
N ASN A 163 -8.82 -11.20 4.89
CA ASN A 163 -10.03 -11.89 4.43
C ASN A 163 -11.07 -10.91 3.87
N ALA A 164 -11.24 -9.74 4.50
CA ALA A 164 -12.13 -8.70 4.00
C ALA A 164 -11.66 -8.16 2.64
N ALA A 165 -10.35 -7.97 2.44
CA ALA A 165 -9.79 -7.58 1.15
C ALA A 165 -10.00 -8.67 0.08
N MET A 166 -9.88 -9.95 0.44
CA MET A 166 -10.12 -11.06 -0.49
C MET A 166 -11.58 -11.15 -0.95
N LYS A 167 -12.56 -10.70 -0.16
CA LYS A 167 -13.97 -10.60 -0.62
C LYS A 167 -14.14 -9.63 -1.80
N MET A 168 -13.32 -8.59 -1.87
CA MET A 168 -13.28 -7.74 -3.07
C MET A 168 -12.71 -8.50 -4.27
N GLY A 169 -11.80 -9.44 -4.01
CA GLY A 169 -11.29 -10.38 -5.01
C GLY A 169 -12.36 -11.30 -5.58
N ASP A 170 -13.33 -11.74 -4.78
CA ASP A 170 -14.45 -12.56 -5.27
C ASP A 170 -15.29 -11.80 -6.32
N ILE A 171 -15.48 -10.49 -6.14
CA ILE A 171 -16.16 -9.62 -7.11
C ILE A 171 -15.36 -9.55 -8.41
N ILE A 172 -14.03 -9.46 -8.32
CA ILE A 172 -13.15 -9.44 -9.49
C ILE A 172 -13.24 -10.77 -10.24
N MET A 173 -13.18 -11.89 -9.54
CA MET A 173 -13.28 -13.22 -10.13
C MET A 173 -14.62 -13.43 -10.83
N TRP A 174 -15.74 -13.08 -10.19
CA TRP A 174 -17.05 -13.07 -10.83
C TRP A 174 -17.08 -12.19 -12.08
N ALA A 175 -16.45 -11.01 -12.03
CA ALA A 175 -16.39 -10.12 -13.19
C ALA A 175 -15.59 -10.72 -14.36
N THR A 176 -14.62 -11.59 -14.10
CA THR A 176 -13.84 -12.27 -15.16
C THR A 176 -14.66 -13.30 -15.96
N GLU A 177 -15.79 -13.76 -15.44
CA GLU A 177 -16.71 -14.67 -16.14
C GLU A 177 -17.65 -13.94 -17.12
N LEU A 178 -17.71 -12.61 -17.03
CA LEU A 178 -18.55 -11.78 -17.89
C LEU A 178 -17.91 -11.55 -19.26
N GLN A 179 -18.71 -11.08 -20.22
CA GLN A 179 -18.21 -10.69 -21.55
C GLN A 179 -17.15 -9.57 -21.45
N PRO A 180 -16.20 -9.48 -22.40
CA PRO A 180 -15.04 -8.59 -22.30
C PRO A 180 -15.35 -7.11 -22.03
N LEU A 181 -16.51 -6.62 -22.47
CA LEU A 181 -16.97 -5.26 -22.21
C LEU A 181 -17.32 -5.06 -20.73
N LEU A 182 -18.21 -5.88 -20.18
CA LEU A 182 -18.64 -5.77 -18.77
C LEU A 182 -17.51 -6.14 -17.80
N MET A 183 -16.75 -7.19 -18.12
CA MET A 183 -15.52 -7.54 -17.40
C MET A 183 -14.58 -6.34 -17.36
N GLY A 184 -14.34 -5.70 -18.51
CA GLY A 184 -13.47 -4.54 -18.63
C GLY A 184 -13.87 -3.40 -17.70
N ILE A 185 -15.15 -3.02 -17.68
CA ILE A 185 -15.66 -1.96 -16.80
C ILE A 185 -15.44 -2.33 -15.33
N ILE A 186 -15.95 -3.49 -14.91
CA ILE A 186 -16.02 -3.85 -13.49
C ILE A 186 -14.61 -4.09 -12.93
N VAL A 187 -13.78 -4.86 -13.63
CA VAL A 187 -12.40 -5.14 -13.18
C VAL A 187 -11.58 -3.85 -13.11
N ALA A 188 -11.67 -2.98 -14.13
CA ALA A 188 -10.91 -1.73 -14.14
C ALA A 188 -11.33 -0.79 -12.99
N VAL A 189 -12.63 -0.66 -12.73
CA VAL A 189 -13.16 0.18 -11.64
C VAL A 189 -12.80 -0.39 -10.28
N VAL A 190 -13.06 -1.68 -10.04
CA VAL A 190 -12.84 -2.30 -8.72
C VAL A 190 -11.36 -2.33 -8.38
N VAL A 191 -10.50 -2.75 -9.30
CA VAL A 191 -9.04 -2.79 -9.04
C VAL A 191 -8.46 -1.37 -8.96
N GLY A 192 -8.94 -0.43 -9.78
CA GLY A 192 -8.52 0.98 -9.69
C GLY A 192 -8.90 1.62 -8.35
N ILE A 193 -10.09 1.30 -7.83
CA ILE A 193 -10.52 1.70 -6.49
C ILE A 193 -9.61 1.08 -5.43
N ALA A 194 -9.36 -0.24 -5.53
CA ALA A 194 -8.49 -0.95 -4.60
C ALA A 194 -7.07 -0.35 -4.56
N LEU A 195 -6.54 0.09 -5.71
CA LEU A 195 -5.21 0.70 -5.82
C LEU A 195 -5.08 2.02 -5.04
N THR A 196 -6.16 2.79 -4.97
CA THR A 196 -6.16 4.09 -4.29
C THR A 196 -6.46 3.96 -2.81
N LEU A 197 -7.31 2.99 -2.45
CA LEU A 197 -7.57 2.66 -1.06
C LEU A 197 -6.31 2.09 -0.39
N PRO A 198 -6.22 2.12 0.94
CA PRO A 198 -5.16 1.47 1.69
C PRO A 198 -5.20 -0.07 1.64
N ILE A 199 -5.70 -0.64 0.55
CA ILE A 199 -5.75 -2.06 0.25
C ILE A 199 -4.72 -2.31 -0.86
N SER A 200 -3.98 -3.41 -0.80
CA SER A 200 -2.96 -3.66 -1.83
C SER A 200 -3.61 -4.30 -3.06
N SER A 201 -4.00 -3.49 -4.05
CA SER A 201 -4.47 -3.97 -5.37
C SER A 201 -3.47 -4.95 -6.00
N ALA A 202 -2.18 -4.64 -5.90
CA ALA A 202 -1.10 -5.50 -6.37
C ALA A 202 -1.10 -6.87 -5.68
N ALA A 203 -1.31 -6.91 -4.37
CA ALA A 203 -1.41 -8.16 -3.63
C ALA A 203 -2.71 -8.93 -3.94
N ILE A 204 -3.84 -8.24 -4.16
CA ILE A 204 -5.09 -8.87 -4.61
C ILE A 204 -4.87 -9.51 -5.98
N CYS A 205 -4.34 -8.77 -6.95
CA CYS A 205 -4.06 -9.29 -8.29
C CYS A 205 -3.06 -10.47 -8.25
N ALA A 206 -2.03 -10.39 -7.41
CA ALA A 206 -1.09 -11.48 -7.20
C ALA A 206 -1.76 -12.72 -6.59
N ALA A 207 -2.60 -12.54 -5.57
CA ALA A 207 -3.31 -13.64 -4.90
C ALA A 207 -4.32 -14.34 -5.81
N LEU A 208 -4.99 -13.58 -6.70
CA LEU A 208 -5.94 -14.12 -7.67
C LEU A 208 -5.28 -14.65 -8.95
N GLY A 209 -3.98 -14.42 -9.15
CA GLY A 209 -3.31 -14.75 -10.41
C GLY A 209 -3.85 -13.97 -11.61
N LEU A 210 -4.32 -12.73 -11.38
CA LEU A 210 -5.03 -11.93 -12.38
C LEU A 210 -4.09 -11.55 -13.55
N THR A 211 -4.20 -12.29 -14.65
CA THR A 211 -3.36 -12.16 -15.86
C THR A 211 -4.25 -12.16 -17.11
N GLY A 212 -3.65 -12.11 -18.29
CA GLY A 212 -4.36 -12.11 -19.57
C GLY A 212 -5.24 -10.86 -19.73
N LEU A 213 -6.41 -11.00 -20.36
CA LEU A 213 -7.32 -9.89 -20.66
C LEU A 213 -7.86 -9.21 -19.38
N ALA A 214 -8.19 -9.98 -18.35
CA ALA A 214 -8.62 -9.43 -17.06
C ALA A 214 -7.51 -8.62 -16.39
N GLY A 215 -6.26 -9.12 -16.45
CA GLY A 215 -5.09 -8.36 -16.00
C GLY A 215 -4.84 -7.08 -16.80
N GLY A 216 -5.11 -7.09 -18.11
CA GLY A 216 -5.05 -5.90 -18.96
C GLY A 216 -6.12 -4.84 -18.61
N ALA A 217 -7.35 -5.27 -18.31
CA ALA A 217 -8.39 -4.39 -17.79
C ALA A 217 -8.03 -3.78 -16.43
N ALA A 218 -7.54 -4.61 -15.49
CA ALA A 218 -7.08 -4.17 -14.19
C ALA A 218 -5.96 -3.12 -14.32
N LEU A 219 -4.98 -3.38 -15.18
CA LEU A 219 -3.91 -2.44 -15.48
C LEU A 219 -4.46 -1.11 -15.99
N ALA A 220 -5.34 -1.14 -17.01
CA ALA A 220 -5.89 0.07 -17.60
C ALA A 220 -6.69 0.91 -16.60
N GLY A 221 -7.44 0.25 -15.71
CA GLY A 221 -8.16 0.91 -14.63
C GLY A 221 -7.23 1.56 -13.60
N CYS A 222 -6.19 0.83 -13.19
CA CYS A 222 -5.15 1.31 -12.30
C CYS A 222 -4.38 2.51 -12.88
N CYS A 223 -4.00 2.44 -14.16
CA CYS A 223 -3.35 3.54 -14.88
C CYS A 223 -4.25 4.77 -14.96
N ALA A 224 -5.55 4.59 -15.24
CA ALA A 224 -6.50 5.70 -15.29
C ALA A 224 -6.64 6.41 -13.94
N GLN A 225 -6.61 5.69 -12.83
CA GLN A 225 -6.59 6.28 -11.49
C GLN A 225 -5.32 7.11 -11.27
N MET A 226 -4.15 6.50 -11.47
CA MET A 226 -2.87 7.16 -11.21
C MET A 226 -2.65 8.40 -12.09
N VAL A 227 -2.88 8.26 -13.41
CA VAL A 227 -2.76 9.38 -14.35
C VAL A 227 -3.85 10.41 -14.12
N GLY A 228 -5.09 10.00 -13.84
CA GLY A 228 -6.20 10.90 -13.54
C GLY A 228 -5.90 11.77 -12.31
N PHE A 229 -5.37 11.18 -11.24
CA PHE A 229 -4.92 11.92 -10.07
C PHE A 229 -3.73 12.82 -10.34
N ALA A 230 -2.73 12.33 -11.10
CA ALA A 230 -1.56 13.11 -11.47
C ALA A 230 -1.93 14.38 -12.27
N VAL A 231 -2.89 14.27 -13.19
CA VAL A 231 -3.41 15.40 -13.98
C VAL A 231 -4.24 16.33 -13.09
N ALA A 232 -5.17 15.80 -12.29
CA ALA A 232 -5.98 16.61 -11.39
C ALA A 232 -5.13 17.39 -10.38
N SER A 233 -3.98 16.83 -9.99
CA SER A 233 -3.04 17.42 -9.04
C SER A 233 -2.01 18.36 -9.69
N TYR A 234 -1.99 18.51 -11.01
CA TYR A 234 -0.94 19.24 -11.71
C TYR A 234 -0.93 20.74 -11.40
N GLU A 235 -2.12 21.35 -11.27
CA GLU A 235 -2.22 22.78 -10.96
C GLU A 235 -1.63 23.11 -9.57
N ASP A 236 -1.84 22.22 -8.59
CA ASP A 236 -1.42 22.44 -7.21
C ASP A 236 0.02 21.98 -6.94
N ASN A 237 0.49 20.91 -7.61
CA ASN A 237 1.75 20.23 -7.29
C ASN A 237 2.75 20.20 -8.46
N GLY A 238 2.38 20.75 -9.62
CA GLY A 238 3.20 20.83 -10.81
C GLY A 238 3.75 19.47 -11.29
N VAL A 239 4.93 19.51 -11.90
CA VAL A 239 5.61 18.32 -12.43
C VAL A 239 5.98 17.32 -11.33
N GLY A 240 6.31 17.80 -10.13
CA GLY A 240 6.62 16.93 -8.98
C GLY A 240 5.42 16.07 -8.56
N GLY A 241 4.22 16.68 -8.48
CA GLY A 241 2.97 15.96 -8.24
C GLY A 241 2.64 14.96 -9.34
N LEU A 242 2.87 15.35 -10.59
CA LEU A 242 2.60 14.51 -11.75
C LEU A 242 3.47 13.24 -11.76
N VAL A 243 4.77 13.38 -11.48
CA VAL A 243 5.69 12.23 -11.42
C VAL A 243 5.42 11.38 -10.17
N SER A 244 5.23 11.99 -9.00
CA SER A 244 5.01 11.26 -7.75
C SER A 244 3.71 10.47 -7.72
N GLN A 245 2.64 10.96 -8.34
CA GLN A 245 1.35 10.27 -8.38
C GLN A 245 1.20 9.39 -9.62
N GLY A 246 1.68 9.89 -10.76
CA GLY A 246 1.58 9.22 -12.05
C GLY A 246 2.57 8.06 -12.17
N VAL A 247 3.81 8.23 -11.73
CA VAL A 247 4.82 7.13 -11.74
C VAL A 247 5.00 6.52 -10.36
N GLY A 248 4.72 7.26 -9.28
CA GLY A 248 4.81 6.72 -7.94
C GLY A 248 3.57 5.95 -7.51
N THR A 249 2.68 6.58 -6.74
CA THR A 249 1.46 5.94 -6.24
C THR A 249 0.32 6.92 -6.06
N SER A 250 -0.91 6.51 -6.40
CA SER A 250 -2.11 7.32 -6.13
C SER A 250 -2.51 7.32 -4.65
N MET A 251 -1.94 6.43 -3.83
CA MET A 251 -2.18 6.41 -2.38
C MET A 251 -1.83 7.75 -1.72
N LEU A 252 -0.93 8.53 -2.32
CA LEU A 252 -0.61 9.90 -1.91
C LEU A 252 -1.84 10.83 -1.90
N GLN A 253 -2.84 10.56 -2.72
CA GLN A 253 -4.09 11.32 -2.78
C GLN A 253 -5.10 10.90 -1.71
N MET A 254 -4.86 9.83 -0.94
CA MET A 254 -5.84 9.33 0.01
C MET A 254 -6.21 10.38 1.07
N GLY A 255 -5.23 11.17 1.55
CA GLY A 255 -5.51 12.29 2.47
C GLY A 255 -6.45 13.35 1.88
N ASN A 256 -6.35 13.59 0.57
CA ASN A 256 -7.24 14.51 -0.15
C ASN A 256 -8.62 13.89 -0.39
N ILE A 257 -8.70 12.58 -0.65
CA ILE A 257 -9.97 11.84 -0.80
C ILE A 257 -10.75 11.85 0.52
N VAL A 258 -10.06 11.63 1.65
CA VAL A 258 -10.68 11.71 2.98
C VAL A 258 -11.25 13.11 3.23
N ARG A 259 -10.60 14.17 2.73
CA ARG A 259 -11.08 15.55 2.86
C ARG A 259 -12.22 15.89 1.91
N ASN A 260 -12.16 15.41 0.66
CA ASN A 260 -13.19 15.62 -0.35
C ASN A 260 -13.29 14.41 -1.30
N PRO A 261 -14.22 13.48 -1.07
CA PRO A 261 -14.36 12.26 -1.88
C PRO A 261 -14.67 12.52 -3.36
N ARG A 262 -15.15 13.72 -3.72
CA ARG A 262 -15.52 14.06 -5.11
C ARG A 262 -14.34 14.00 -6.08
N ILE A 263 -13.11 14.18 -5.60
CA ILE A 263 -11.91 14.12 -6.44
C ILE A 263 -11.71 12.74 -7.07
N TRP A 264 -12.29 11.70 -6.48
CA TRP A 264 -12.13 10.33 -6.94
C TRP A 264 -13.09 9.94 -8.07
N ILE A 265 -14.12 10.75 -8.31
CA ILE A 265 -15.16 10.46 -9.32
C ILE A 265 -14.54 10.44 -10.72
N ALA A 266 -13.80 11.49 -11.10
CA ALA A 266 -13.26 11.61 -12.44
C ALA A 266 -12.26 10.49 -12.79
N PRO A 267 -11.26 10.16 -11.94
CA PRO A 267 -10.37 9.03 -12.20
C PRO A 267 -11.10 7.68 -12.27
N THR A 268 -12.12 7.47 -11.42
CA THR A 268 -12.91 6.23 -11.43
C THR A 268 -13.76 6.08 -12.71
N LEU A 269 -14.36 7.17 -13.17
CA LEU A 269 -15.08 7.18 -14.46
C LEU A 269 -14.12 6.94 -15.62
N ALA A 270 -12.91 7.50 -15.56
CA ALA A 270 -11.88 7.22 -16.55
C ALA A 270 -11.54 5.71 -16.57
N SER A 271 -11.39 5.06 -15.41
CA SER A 271 -11.19 3.60 -15.31
C SER A 271 -12.33 2.79 -15.93
N ALA A 272 -13.59 3.22 -15.74
CA ALA A 272 -14.76 2.57 -16.32
C ALA A 272 -14.75 2.59 -17.86
N VAL A 273 -14.13 3.62 -18.46
CA VAL A 273 -14.01 3.78 -19.92
C VAL A 273 -12.75 3.09 -20.46
N THR A 274 -11.62 3.22 -19.77
CA THR A 274 -10.34 2.63 -20.24
C THR A 274 -10.33 1.12 -20.16
N GLY A 275 -11.06 0.51 -19.22
CA GLY A 275 -11.17 -0.95 -19.09
C GLY A 275 -11.68 -1.64 -20.36
N PRO A 276 -12.88 -1.30 -20.87
CA PRO A 276 -13.42 -1.84 -22.12
C PRO A 276 -12.57 -1.51 -23.35
N ILE A 277 -11.96 -0.32 -23.38
CA ILE A 277 -11.08 0.05 -24.50
C ILE A 277 -9.87 -0.88 -24.51
N ALA A 278 -9.26 -1.14 -23.35
CA ALA A 278 -8.15 -2.07 -23.21
C ALA A 278 -8.53 -3.50 -23.60
N THR A 279 -9.70 -3.99 -23.21
CA THR A 279 -10.10 -5.39 -23.45
C THR A 279 -10.73 -5.64 -24.81
N CYS A 280 -11.64 -4.78 -25.27
CA CYS A 280 -12.43 -4.99 -26.48
C CYS A 280 -11.79 -4.42 -27.74
N VAL A 281 -11.04 -3.31 -27.62
CA VAL A 281 -10.42 -2.66 -28.78
C VAL A 281 -8.98 -3.14 -28.92
N PHE A 282 -8.15 -2.91 -27.90
CA PHE A 282 -6.72 -3.21 -27.97
C PHE A 282 -6.37 -4.65 -27.57
N HIS A 283 -7.30 -5.40 -26.98
CA HIS A 283 -7.08 -6.77 -26.52
C HIS A 283 -5.82 -6.91 -25.64
N LEU A 284 -5.56 -5.90 -24.79
CA LEU A 284 -4.39 -5.83 -23.92
C LEU A 284 -4.40 -7.01 -22.95
N LYS A 285 -3.28 -7.73 -22.91
CA LYS A 285 -3.08 -8.87 -22.02
C LYS A 285 -1.91 -8.59 -21.09
N MET A 286 -2.13 -8.80 -19.79
CA MET A 286 -1.03 -8.85 -18.83
C MET A 286 -0.40 -10.23 -18.87
N ASN A 287 0.76 -10.36 -19.51
CA ASN A 287 1.48 -11.63 -19.63
C ASN A 287 2.68 -11.72 -18.68
N GLY A 288 3.03 -10.61 -18.03
CA GLY A 288 3.95 -10.56 -16.90
C GLY A 288 3.36 -11.12 -15.60
N PRO A 289 4.07 -10.94 -14.47
CA PRO A 289 3.61 -11.45 -13.18
C PRO A 289 2.29 -10.78 -12.76
N ALA A 290 1.36 -11.54 -12.19
CA ALA A 290 0.01 -11.07 -11.84
C ALA A 290 -0.01 -9.81 -10.94
N ILE A 291 1.04 -9.61 -10.14
CA ILE A 291 1.21 -8.40 -9.32
C ILE A 291 1.19 -7.12 -10.18
N ALA A 292 1.70 -7.16 -11.41
CA ALA A 292 1.79 -6.02 -12.32
C ALA A 292 0.40 -5.50 -12.74
N SER A 293 -0.62 -6.37 -12.79
CA SER A 293 -2.01 -6.00 -13.11
C SER A 293 -2.58 -4.98 -12.12
N GLY A 294 -2.17 -5.05 -10.86
CA GLY A 294 -2.64 -4.16 -9.80
C GLY A 294 -1.74 -2.96 -9.53
N MET A 295 -0.65 -2.76 -10.29
CA MET A 295 0.34 -1.71 -10.05
C MET A 295 0.09 -0.43 -10.86
N GLY A 296 -0.78 -0.47 -11.88
CA GLY A 296 -0.99 0.69 -12.74
C GLY A 296 0.32 1.21 -13.35
N THR A 297 0.49 2.53 -13.38
CA THR A 297 1.72 3.19 -13.84
C THR A 297 2.83 3.23 -12.78
N CYS A 298 2.62 2.64 -11.58
CA CYS A 298 3.62 2.59 -10.51
C CYS A 298 4.94 2.00 -11.05
N GLY A 299 5.99 2.80 -11.08
CA GLY A 299 7.31 2.38 -11.52
C GLY A 299 7.37 1.88 -12.96
N LEU A 300 6.34 2.18 -13.77
CA LEU A 300 6.07 1.57 -15.06
C LEU A 300 5.94 0.04 -15.03
N VAL A 301 5.84 -0.58 -13.86
CA VAL A 301 5.80 -2.05 -13.67
C VAL A 301 4.63 -2.66 -14.42
N GLY A 302 3.47 -2.02 -14.35
CA GLY A 302 2.27 -2.45 -15.07
C GLY A 302 2.45 -2.39 -16.59
N PRO A 303 2.70 -1.21 -17.20
CA PRO A 303 2.94 -1.09 -18.64
C PRO A 303 4.03 -2.04 -19.17
N LEU A 304 5.10 -2.21 -18.41
CA LEU A 304 6.22 -3.08 -18.75
C LEU A 304 5.83 -4.59 -18.69
N GLY A 305 4.81 -4.97 -17.94
CA GLY A 305 4.30 -6.34 -17.87
C GLY A 305 3.39 -6.75 -19.04
N VAL A 306 3.09 -5.84 -19.97
CA VAL A 306 2.26 -6.09 -21.16
C VAL A 306 3.16 -6.45 -22.34
N TYR A 307 3.06 -7.67 -22.85
CA TYR A 307 3.75 -8.14 -24.06
C TYR A 307 3.05 -9.34 -24.67
#